data_AF-A0A7V0N2E8-F1
#
_entry.id   AF-A0A7V0N2E8-F1
#
_cell.length_a   1.000
_cell.length_b   1.000
_cell.length_c   1.000
_cell.angle_alpha   90.00
_cell.angle_beta   90.00
_cell.angle_gamma   90.00
#
_symmetry.space_group_name_H-M   'P 1'
#
loop_
_entity.id
_entity.type
_entity.pdbx_description
1 polymer ?
#
loop_
_entity_poly.entity_id
_entity_poly.type
_entity_poly.pdbx_seq_one_letter_code
_entity_poly.pdbx_strand_id
1 'polypeptide(L)'
;MRCLLDEEILKYQNSRIFSCLFGKASRALLKIAPIPEKILALPLEEWAFYLERHSRRLGWERAYEKANLIYQAARLSIGSKTIAQPSEKCIKDLIFGLDHLEDRIHFFTEEIENTLSSTPGAILTTTPGVGVITAVEITSGIGDINQFKSAWQKEDRHLWPICSTR
;
A
#
# COMPACT_ATOMS: atom_id res chain seq x y z
N MET A 1 6.81 -9.89 6.65
CA MET A 1 6.27 -10.23 5.32
C MET A 1 7.34 -10.68 4.34
N ARG A 2 8.31 -9.83 3.98
CA ARG A 2 9.29 -10.12 2.94
C ARG A 2 10.11 -11.41 3.19
N CYS A 3 10.71 -11.55 4.37
CA CYS A 3 11.49 -12.74 4.72
C CYS A 3 10.65 -14.03 4.67
N LEU A 4 9.38 -13.96 5.08
CA LEU A 4 8.48 -15.12 5.10
C LEU A 4 8.07 -15.55 3.69
N LEU A 5 7.93 -14.60 2.75
CA LEU A 5 7.74 -14.90 1.33
C LEU A 5 9.00 -15.46 0.67
N ASP A 6 10.19 -14.96 1.06
CA ASP A 6 11.46 -15.49 0.58
C ASP A 6 11.75 -16.90 1.13
N GLU A 7 11.24 -17.27 2.32
CA GLU A 7 11.34 -18.64 2.86
C GLU A 7 10.40 -19.62 2.13
N GLU A 8 9.13 -19.24 1.94
CA GLU A 8 8.13 -20.10 1.32
C GLU A 8 8.24 -20.15 -0.21
N ILE A 9 8.70 -19.06 -0.84
CA ILE A 9 8.90 -18.98 -2.28
C ILE A 9 10.25 -18.32 -2.53
N LEU A 10 11.32 -19.12 -2.43
CA LEU A 10 12.76 -18.77 -2.52
C LEU A 10 13.19 -17.88 -3.70
N LYS A 11 12.28 -17.55 -4.63
CA LYS A 11 12.55 -16.80 -5.86
C LYS A 11 11.58 -15.65 -6.14
N TYR A 12 10.66 -15.30 -5.24
CA TYR A 12 9.65 -14.26 -5.53
C TYR A 12 10.26 -12.88 -5.85
N GLN A 13 11.39 -12.52 -5.21
CA GLN A 13 12.16 -11.30 -5.55
C GLN A 13 13.14 -11.49 -6.71
N ASN A 14 13.91 -12.58 -6.71
CA ASN A 14 15.03 -12.77 -7.65
C ASN A 14 14.59 -13.00 -9.10
N SER A 15 13.33 -13.34 -9.32
CA SER A 15 12.76 -13.65 -10.62
C SER A 15 12.16 -12.43 -11.35
N ARG A 16 12.12 -11.23 -10.72
CA ARG A 16 11.47 -10.02 -11.27
C ARG A 16 10.04 -10.27 -11.82
N ILE A 17 9.34 -11.30 -11.34
CA ILE A 17 7.99 -11.68 -11.81
C ILE A 17 7.00 -10.52 -11.68
N PHE A 18 7.11 -9.77 -10.58
CA PHE A 18 6.35 -8.55 -10.33
C PHE A 18 7.27 -7.35 -10.21
N SER A 19 6.86 -6.23 -10.79
CA SER A 19 7.54 -4.94 -10.65
C SER A 19 7.49 -4.39 -9.23
N CYS A 20 6.46 -4.77 -8.46
CA CYS A 20 6.31 -4.44 -7.05
C CYS A 20 5.85 -5.67 -6.28
N LEU A 21 6.60 -6.03 -5.23
CA LEU A 21 6.35 -7.20 -4.38
C LEU A 21 4.96 -7.15 -3.71
N PHE A 22 4.48 -5.96 -3.37
CA PHE A 22 3.16 -5.73 -2.79
C PHE A 22 2.24 -4.95 -3.75
N GLY A 23 2.51 -5.01 -5.06
CA GLY A 23 1.61 -4.44 -6.06
C GLY A 23 0.29 -5.19 -6.15
N LYS A 24 -0.73 -4.58 -6.78
CA LYS A 24 -2.09 -5.14 -6.92
C LYS A 24 -2.10 -6.58 -7.45
N ALA A 25 -1.29 -6.87 -8.48
CA ALA A 25 -1.21 -8.20 -9.09
C ALA A 25 -0.58 -9.25 -8.16
N SER A 26 0.49 -8.87 -7.45
CA SER A 26 1.15 -9.76 -6.48
C SER A 26 0.23 -10.08 -5.31
N ARG A 27 -0.43 -9.06 -4.73
CA ARG A 27 -1.43 -9.24 -3.67
C ARG A 27 -2.59 -10.13 -4.11
N ALA A 28 -3.12 -9.91 -5.31
CA ALA A 28 -4.21 -10.72 -5.86
C ALA A 28 -3.81 -12.20 -6.02
N LEU A 29 -2.56 -12.48 -6.43
CA LEU A 29 -2.03 -13.84 -6.49
C LEU A 29 -1.87 -14.45 -5.09
N LEU A 30 -1.20 -13.76 -4.18
CA LEU A 30 -0.91 -14.25 -2.83
C LEU A 30 -2.18 -14.45 -1.97
N LYS A 31 -3.27 -13.74 -2.25
CA LYS A 31 -4.58 -14.00 -1.62
C LYS A 31 -5.12 -15.40 -1.96
N ILE A 32 -4.87 -15.88 -3.18
CA ILE A 32 -5.36 -17.18 -3.67
C ILE A 32 -4.34 -18.28 -3.35
N ALA A 33 -3.08 -18.05 -3.71
CA ALA A 33 -2.00 -19.02 -3.59
C ALA A 33 -0.75 -18.39 -2.94
N PRO A 34 -0.75 -18.27 -1.59
CA PRO A 34 0.39 -17.73 -0.85
C PRO A 34 1.57 -18.71 -0.72
N ILE A 35 1.31 -20.01 -0.92
CA ILE A 35 2.30 -21.09 -0.80
C ILE A 35 2.49 -21.84 -2.12
N PRO A 36 3.67 -22.42 -2.39
CA PRO A 36 3.96 -23.15 -3.63
C PRO A 36 2.95 -24.25 -3.95
N GLU A 37 2.48 -24.98 -2.94
CA GLU A 37 1.54 -26.10 -3.11
C GLU A 37 0.21 -25.63 -3.70
N LYS A 38 -0.26 -24.43 -3.31
CA LYS A 38 -1.49 -23.85 -3.87
C LYS A 38 -1.29 -23.36 -5.30
N ILE A 39 -0.09 -22.89 -5.64
CA ILE A 39 0.26 -22.51 -7.02
C ILE A 39 0.25 -23.76 -7.90
N LEU A 40 0.87 -24.85 -7.45
CA LEU A 40 0.96 -26.12 -8.19
C LEU A 40 -0.33 -26.94 -8.19
N ALA A 41 -1.32 -26.59 -7.36
CA ALA A 41 -2.61 -27.26 -7.31
C ALA A 41 -3.51 -26.94 -8.51
N LEU A 42 -3.26 -25.82 -9.21
CA LEU A 42 -3.98 -25.42 -10.42
C LEU A 42 -3.07 -25.53 -11.64
N PRO A 43 -3.63 -25.87 -12.82
CA PRO A 43 -2.85 -25.93 -14.04
C PRO A 43 -2.31 -24.56 -14.44
N LEU A 44 -1.20 -24.55 -15.18
CA LEU A 44 -0.50 -23.34 -15.61
C LEU A 44 -1.43 -22.40 -16.42
N GLU A 45 -2.30 -22.99 -17.24
CA GLU A 45 -3.24 -22.29 -18.10
C GLU A 45 -4.24 -21.48 -17.29
N GLU A 46 -4.72 -22.00 -16.15
CA GLU A 46 -5.63 -21.27 -15.26
C GLU A 46 -4.96 -20.04 -14.65
N TRP A 47 -3.67 -20.14 -14.29
CA TRP A 47 -2.90 -18.99 -13.85
C TRP A 47 -2.69 -17.95 -14.96
N ALA A 48 -2.45 -18.41 -16.20
CA ALA A 48 -2.34 -17.51 -17.35
C ALA A 48 -3.65 -16.75 -17.60
N PHE A 49 -4.80 -17.45 -17.59
CA PHE A 49 -6.13 -16.84 -17.69
C PHE A 49 -6.41 -15.86 -16.56
N TYR A 50 -6.05 -16.23 -15.33
CA TYR A 50 -6.21 -15.34 -14.17
C TYR A 50 -5.38 -14.05 -14.35
N LEU A 51 -4.11 -14.18 -14.71
CA LEU A 51 -3.22 -13.02 -14.89
C LEU A 51 -3.66 -12.12 -16.05
N GLU A 52 -4.13 -12.70 -17.16
CA GLU A 52 -4.63 -11.97 -18.31
C GLU A 52 -5.88 -11.15 -17.97
N ARG A 53 -6.85 -11.77 -17.28
CA ARG A 53 -8.09 -11.11 -16.83
C ARG A 53 -7.83 -9.97 -15.83
N HIS A 54 -6.89 -10.18 -14.92
CA HIS A 54 -6.54 -9.19 -13.88
C HIS A 54 -5.48 -8.16 -14.35
N SER A 55 -4.90 -8.34 -15.53
CA SER A 55 -3.92 -7.43 -16.11
C SER A 55 -4.25 -7.12 -17.57
N ARG A 56 -5.20 -6.20 -17.77
CA ARG A 56 -5.70 -5.74 -19.09
C ARG A 56 -4.61 -5.28 -20.09
N ARG A 57 -3.38 -5.05 -19.64
CA ARG A 57 -2.23 -4.60 -20.47
C ARG A 57 -1.21 -5.70 -20.77
N LEU A 58 -1.34 -6.89 -20.18
CA LEU A 58 -0.32 -7.94 -20.28
C LEU A 58 -0.44 -8.68 -21.62
N GLY A 59 -1.65 -8.93 -22.11
CA GLY A 59 -1.88 -9.80 -23.27
C GLY A 59 -1.60 -11.27 -22.96
N TRP A 60 -2.18 -12.19 -23.74
CA TRP A 60 -2.14 -13.64 -23.46
C TRP A 60 -0.70 -14.20 -23.38
N GLU A 61 0.15 -13.88 -24.36
CA GLU A 61 1.52 -14.40 -24.44
C GLU A 61 2.34 -14.05 -23.18
N ARG A 62 2.34 -12.78 -22.77
CA ARG A 62 3.07 -12.36 -21.56
C ARG A 62 2.43 -12.86 -20.27
N ALA A 63 1.11 -13.06 -20.26
CA ALA A 63 0.42 -13.67 -19.13
C ALA A 63 0.84 -15.12 -18.95
N TYR A 64 0.94 -15.87 -20.04
CA TYR A 64 1.42 -17.24 -20.03
C TYR A 64 2.90 -17.34 -19.62
N GLU A 65 3.77 -16.50 -20.19
CA GLU A 65 5.18 -16.41 -19.76
C GLU A 65 5.30 -16.13 -18.27
N LYS A 66 4.53 -15.18 -17.76
CA LYS A 66 4.53 -14.83 -16.33
C LYS A 66 4.01 -15.97 -15.47
N ALA A 67 2.92 -16.62 -15.86
CA ALA A 67 2.39 -17.79 -15.18
C ALA A 67 3.46 -18.90 -15.13
N ASN A 68 4.20 -19.12 -16.22
CA ASN A 68 5.24 -20.14 -16.30
C ASN A 68 6.40 -19.82 -15.36
N LEU A 69 6.82 -18.56 -15.27
CA LEU A 69 7.84 -18.12 -14.29
C LEU A 69 7.39 -18.36 -12.85
N ILE A 70 6.12 -18.07 -12.52
CA ILE A 70 5.55 -18.32 -11.19
C ILE A 70 5.52 -19.82 -10.89
N TYR A 71 5.08 -20.63 -11.86
CA TYR A 71 4.97 -22.08 -11.71
C TYR A 71 6.34 -22.74 -11.52
N GLN A 72 7.35 -22.30 -12.30
CA GLN A 72 8.72 -22.75 -12.12
C GLN A 72 9.31 -22.31 -10.77
N ALA A 73 9.03 -21.09 -10.32
CA ALA A 73 9.45 -20.62 -9.01
C ALA A 73 8.84 -21.46 -7.87
N ALA A 74 7.56 -21.79 -7.97
CA ALA A 74 6.87 -22.65 -7.02
C ALA A 74 7.45 -24.07 -7.01
N ARG A 75 7.70 -24.66 -8.19
CA ARG A 75 8.30 -26.01 -8.31
C ARG A 75 9.72 -26.10 -7.77
N LEU A 76 10.49 -25.03 -7.89
CA LEU A 76 11.86 -24.94 -7.36
C LEU A 76 11.89 -24.53 -5.88
N SER A 77 10.74 -24.18 -5.30
CA SER A 77 10.67 -23.85 -3.88
C SER A 77 10.78 -25.13 -3.06
N ILE A 78 11.77 -25.17 -2.17
CA ILE A 78 11.91 -26.19 -1.14
C ILE A 78 11.07 -25.73 0.05
N GLY A 79 9.77 -25.54 -0.17
CA GLY A 79 8.83 -25.13 0.88
C GLY A 79 8.81 -26.17 1.99
N SER A 80 8.89 -25.73 3.25
CA SER A 80 8.79 -26.64 4.38
C SER A 80 7.32 -27.05 4.55
N LYS A 81 6.97 -28.27 4.14
CA LYS A 81 5.61 -28.83 4.28
C LYS A 81 5.07 -28.74 5.71
N THR A 82 5.96 -28.70 6.70
CA THR A 82 5.64 -28.59 8.13
C THR A 82 5.11 -27.20 8.52
N ILE A 83 5.49 -26.14 7.79
CA ILE A 83 5.15 -24.74 8.11
C ILE A 83 4.17 -24.14 7.09
N ALA A 84 3.92 -24.82 5.96
CA ALA A 84 3.06 -24.36 4.87
C ALA A 84 1.66 -23.88 5.30
N GLN A 85 1.01 -24.55 6.26
CA GLN A 85 -0.32 -24.14 6.75
C GLN A 85 -0.30 -22.87 7.62
N PRO A 86 0.53 -22.77 8.68
CA PRO A 86 0.65 -21.53 9.44
C PRO A 86 1.22 -20.38 8.61
N SER A 87 2.11 -20.64 7.64
CA SER A 87 2.63 -19.60 6.75
C SER A 87 1.58 -19.10 5.76
N GLU A 88 0.75 -19.98 5.17
CA GLU A 88 -0.41 -19.59 4.36
C GLU A 88 -1.31 -18.62 5.12
N LYS A 89 -1.65 -18.93 6.37
CA LYS A 89 -2.50 -18.08 7.20
C LYS A 89 -1.82 -16.74 7.52
N CYS A 90 -0.55 -16.77 7.95
CA CYS A 90 0.23 -15.57 8.22
C CYS A 90 0.31 -14.64 6.99
N ILE A 91 0.57 -15.17 5.79
CA ILE A 91 0.65 -14.37 4.57
C ILE A 91 -0.69 -13.71 4.27
N LYS A 92 -1.79 -14.47 4.37
CA LYS A 92 -3.15 -13.95 4.16
C LYS A 92 -3.51 -12.85 5.16
N ASP A 93 -3.26 -13.08 6.44
CA ASP A 93 -3.53 -12.10 7.51
C ASP A 93 -2.72 -10.82 7.30
N LEU A 94 -1.44 -10.96 6.93
CA LEU A 94 -0.59 -9.81 6.65
C LEU A 94 -1.10 -9.04 5.40
N ILE A 95 -1.54 -9.72 4.34
CA ILE A 95 -2.08 -9.04 3.13
C ILE A 95 -3.37 -8.31 3.47
N PHE A 96 -4.24 -8.95 4.25
CA PHE A 96 -5.44 -8.31 4.76
C PHE A 96 -5.11 -7.05 5.58
N GLY A 97 -4.10 -7.13 6.46
CA GLY A 97 -3.61 -5.98 7.22
C GLY A 97 -3.08 -4.85 6.34
N LEU A 98 -2.34 -5.17 5.27
CA LEU A 98 -1.88 -4.16 4.30
C LEU A 98 -3.03 -3.45 3.61
N ASP A 99 -4.01 -4.20 3.10
CA ASP A 99 -5.17 -3.63 2.42
C ASP A 99 -6.00 -2.77 3.40
N HIS A 100 -6.19 -3.26 4.63
CA HIS A 100 -6.87 -2.49 5.67
C HIS A 100 -6.16 -1.17 5.97
N LEU A 101 -4.83 -1.17 6.08
CA LEU A 101 -4.07 0.05 6.32
C LEU A 101 -4.17 1.04 5.15
N GLU A 102 -4.15 0.56 3.91
CA GLU A 102 -4.37 1.41 2.74
C GLU A 102 -5.78 2.04 2.76
N ASP A 103 -6.81 1.26 3.09
CA ASP A 103 -8.18 1.76 3.22
C ASP A 103 -8.30 2.79 4.35
N ARG A 104 -7.63 2.55 5.49
CA ARG A 104 -7.58 3.50 6.62
C ARG A 104 -6.87 4.80 6.23
N ILE A 105 -5.78 4.73 5.47
CA ILE A 105 -5.09 5.92 4.95
C ILE A 105 -6.02 6.73 4.04
N HIS A 106 -6.74 6.07 3.13
CA HIS A 106 -7.71 6.74 2.27
C HIS A 106 -8.82 7.40 3.09
N PHE A 107 -9.43 6.66 4.02
CA PHE A 107 -10.47 7.17 4.91
C PHE A 107 -10.01 8.43 5.66
N PHE A 108 -8.83 8.39 6.28
CA PHE A 108 -8.33 9.56 7.00
C PHE A 108 -7.94 10.71 6.08
N THR A 109 -7.46 10.44 4.87
CA THR A 109 -7.18 11.48 3.87
C THR A 109 -8.45 12.23 3.50
N GLU A 110 -9.55 11.51 3.25
CA GLU A 110 -10.87 12.09 2.95
C GLU A 110 -11.43 12.90 4.13
N GLU A 111 -11.33 12.37 5.36
CA GLU A 111 -11.73 13.10 6.57
C GLU A 111 -10.92 14.40 6.77
N ILE A 112 -9.61 14.36 6.50
CA ILE A 112 -8.72 15.52 6.55
C ILE A 112 -9.12 16.55 5.49
N GLU A 113 -9.40 16.11 4.26
CA GLU A 113 -9.85 16.96 3.16
C GLU A 113 -11.17 17.67 3.50
N ASN A 114 -12.15 16.90 3.99
CA ASN A 114 -13.45 17.42 4.42
C ASN A 114 -13.29 18.42 5.56
N THR A 115 -12.44 18.12 6.54
CA THR A 115 -12.18 19.02 7.67
C THR A 115 -11.51 20.32 7.19
N LEU A 116 -10.46 20.22 6.35
CA LEU A 116 -9.76 21.40 5.83
C LEU A 116 -10.72 22.31 5.05
N SER A 117 -11.62 21.74 4.25
CA SER A 117 -12.58 22.49 3.42
C SER A 117 -13.48 23.44 4.24
N SER A 118 -13.69 23.13 5.52
CA SER A 118 -14.47 23.95 6.45
C SER A 118 -13.64 24.99 7.20
N THR A 119 -12.33 25.07 6.93
CA THR A 119 -11.39 26.00 7.58
C THR A 119 -10.87 27.06 6.59
N PRO A 120 -10.40 28.22 7.08
CA PRO A 120 -9.73 29.21 6.23
C PRO A 120 -8.50 28.67 5.49
N GLY A 121 -7.88 27.59 6.01
CA GLY A 121 -6.72 26.93 5.40
C GLY A 121 -6.99 26.32 4.02
N ALA A 122 -8.26 26.10 3.65
CA ALA A 122 -8.65 25.62 2.31
C ALA A 122 -8.15 26.54 1.18
N ILE A 123 -7.96 27.84 1.43
CA ILE A 123 -7.45 28.76 0.41
C ILE A 123 -6.07 28.37 -0.10
N LEU A 124 -5.25 27.71 0.73
CA LEU A 124 -3.89 27.31 0.37
C LEU A 124 -3.88 26.32 -0.80
N THR A 125 -4.90 25.46 -0.93
CA THR A 125 -4.98 24.47 -2.01
C THR A 125 -5.27 25.09 -3.39
N THR A 126 -5.62 26.38 -3.44
CA THR A 126 -5.76 27.12 -4.71
C THR A 126 -4.40 27.53 -5.29
N THR A 127 -3.33 27.46 -4.49
CA THR A 127 -1.98 27.79 -4.92
C THR A 127 -1.41 26.64 -5.75
N PRO A 128 -0.91 26.88 -6.98
CA PRO A 128 -0.27 25.85 -7.78
C PRO A 128 0.86 25.15 -7.01
N GLY A 129 0.80 23.82 -6.92
CA GLY A 129 1.78 23.00 -6.21
C GLY A 129 1.47 22.74 -4.73
N VAL A 130 0.40 23.32 -4.16
CA VAL A 130 -0.04 23.05 -2.78
C VAL A 130 -1.23 22.09 -2.81
N GLY A 131 -0.99 20.83 -2.42
CA GLY A 131 -2.04 19.84 -2.22
C GLY A 131 -2.70 19.94 -0.85
N VAL A 132 -3.79 19.19 -0.65
CA VAL A 132 -4.56 19.22 0.61
C VAL A 132 -3.70 18.83 1.82
N ILE A 133 -2.90 17.77 1.72
CA ILE A 133 -2.00 17.34 2.80
C ILE A 133 -1.03 18.47 3.19
N THR A 134 -0.44 19.15 2.21
CA THR A 134 0.47 20.27 2.45
C THR A 134 -0.25 21.47 3.07
N ALA A 135 -1.46 21.79 2.60
CA ALA A 135 -2.27 22.86 3.16
C ALA A 135 -2.66 22.58 4.62
N VAL A 136 -3.01 21.34 4.96
CA VAL A 136 -3.30 20.90 6.33
C VAL A 136 -2.06 21.00 7.20
N GLU A 137 -0.91 20.56 6.71
CA GLU A 137 0.36 20.64 7.45
C GLU A 137 0.72 22.10 7.77
N ILE A 138 0.60 23.00 6.79
CA ILE A 138 0.81 24.45 6.99
C ILE A 138 -0.19 25.00 8.01
N THR A 139 -1.48 24.72 7.84
CA THR A 139 -2.54 25.25 8.71
C THR A 139 -2.40 24.71 10.14
N SER A 140 -2.05 23.43 10.30
CA SER A 140 -1.79 22.80 11.60
C SER A 140 -0.54 23.35 12.28
N GLY A 141 0.50 23.71 11.51
CA GLY A 141 1.71 24.33 12.04
C GLY A 141 1.49 25.78 12.49
N ILE A 142 0.64 26.52 11.78
CA ILE A 142 0.27 27.90 12.12
C ILE A 142 -0.72 27.94 13.29
N GLY A 143 -1.63 26.97 13.38
CA GLY A 143 -2.73 26.96 14.35
C GLY A 143 -3.90 27.84 13.89
N ASP A 144 -4.60 28.49 14.82
CA ASP A 144 -5.72 29.37 14.46
C ASP A 144 -5.23 30.63 13.74
N ILE A 145 -5.48 30.68 12.42
CA ILE A 145 -5.09 31.79 11.54
C ILE A 145 -5.68 33.13 12.02
N ASN A 146 -6.83 33.13 12.71
CA ASN A 146 -7.44 34.36 13.21
C ASN A 146 -6.61 35.05 14.32
N GLN A 147 -5.62 34.36 14.90
CA GLN A 147 -4.68 34.97 15.84
C GLN A 147 -3.71 35.94 15.15
N PHE A 148 -3.52 35.82 13.84
CA PHE A 148 -2.67 36.69 13.03
C PHE A 148 -3.50 37.83 12.45
N LYS A 149 -3.48 38.98 13.13
CA LYS A 149 -4.26 40.17 12.75
C LYS A 149 -3.62 41.00 11.63
N SER A 150 -2.35 40.76 11.30
CA SER A 150 -1.63 41.54 10.28
C SER A 150 -0.47 40.76 9.65
N ALA A 151 -0.22 41.01 8.36
CA ALA A 151 0.81 40.32 7.56
C ALA A 151 2.26 40.57 8.04
N TRP A 152 2.47 41.59 8.88
CA TRP A 152 3.77 42.03 9.38
C TRP A 152 3.93 41.82 10.89
N GLN A 153 3.17 40.89 11.47
CA GLN A 153 3.25 40.62 12.90
C GLN A 153 4.60 39.94 13.20
N LYS A 154 5.56 40.74 13.69
CA LYS A 154 6.83 40.22 14.20
C LYS A 154 6.57 39.49 15.50
N GLU A 155 7.15 38.31 15.62
CA GLU A 155 7.15 37.53 16.84
C GLU A 155 7.98 38.24 17.91
N ASP A 156 7.31 39.03 18.75
CA ASP A 156 7.86 39.39 20.06
C ASP A 156 7.85 38.13 20.90
N ARG A 157 9.01 37.49 20.91
CA ARG A 157 9.34 36.25 21.58
C ARG A 157 9.14 36.36 23.09
N HIS A 158 7.90 36.30 23.56
CA HIS A 158 7.59 35.96 24.94
C HIS A 158 6.26 35.22 24.99
N LEU A 159 6.36 33.94 25.37
CA LEU A 159 5.29 33.06 25.83
C LEU A 159 4.50 32.34 24.73
N TRP A 160 5.02 31.19 24.31
CA TRP A 160 4.20 30.08 23.84
C TRP A 160 3.50 29.45 25.08
N PRO A 161 2.19 29.58 25.27
CA PRO A 161 1.51 28.79 26.29
C PRO A 161 1.41 27.37 25.75
N ILE A 162 2.22 26.50 26.33
CA ILE A 162 2.11 25.06 26.22
C ILE A 162 0.66 24.67 26.55
N CYS A 163 0.10 23.78 25.73
CA CYS A 163 -1.23 23.17 25.86
C CYS A 163 -1.87 23.27 27.25
N SER A 164 -2.96 24.03 27.35
CA SER A 164 -3.96 23.82 28.39
C SER A 164 -5.07 22.94 27.80
N THR A 165 -4.93 21.64 28.04
CA THR A 165 -6.06 20.71 28.02
C THR A 165 -6.49 20.55 29.47
N ARG A 166 -7.70 21.04 29.79
CA ARG A 166 -8.32 21.09 31.13
C ARG A 166 -7.71 22.05 32.15
#